data_AF-A0AAW1NJD0-F1
#
_entry.id   AF-A0AAW1NJD0-F1
#
_cell.length_a   1.000
_cell.length_b   1.000
_cell.length_c   1.000
_cell.angle_alpha   90.00
_cell.angle_beta   90.00
_cell.angle_gamma   90.00
#
_symmetry.space_group_name_H-M   'P 1'
#
loop_
_entity.id
_entity.type
_entity.pdbx_description
1 polymer ?
#
loop_
_entity_poly.entity_id
_entity_poly.type
_entity_poly.pdbx_seq_one_letter_code
_entity_poly.pdbx_strand_id
1 'polypeptide(L)'
;MKCDNKTTTIHKDVVIIGNGPSGIALSYMLAGNIPYVISNDHPDEMLSARLALSVGQSLVNEDLEFLSSGLEGRSTNPVSLLLDSLTHPCADIGLEIEPLIEWRKNGVEIDHIVFGKGPPGGSWHTMDPHILTLSLGTWMSLPGYKYTTRDTADKRAFAHNVARYYEQYVEETGLTKYFANGTIVTNITELEDSRESADKQQHECFAKIDEHMEVEDMSQPLVSKQAGCPITNALNFLLSRGQRRLKIDRCCKRKLAEADCKLKDETMTDELGSGSLNGGDVSCDILLQKNRFKKMNLNCDRNRSVSFSCDYDSLKKANGSVYSTSFSGEHATFFNFLRNSCSLDSSRLFKKVPEDAVPLTNPDCDPTTSKAQQAAEKSKVTASTKPRWLIEVLDIKTRTVITYTCNSLVLANGASDLPNRLMICNDKKDPNWLLHDVRSLEIELDLYLQQNTGEPDPVLIVGAGLSAADAIIATRGKNVPVLHMFRNKYRDLNKQLPENMYPEYHKVHQMMQSTTPYTLYTALPEYTLTDYSEENRTVILTSKDGKDISYRVAFMVVLIGSRPDLSFLPGNFKIGLNENMLVDSKTNPINIDKLRHSVRGYKQLYAMGPIAGDNFVRFLPGGALAIVADLYRKARI
;
A
#
# COMPACT_ATOMS: atom_id res chain seq x y z
N MET A 1 21.70 30.52 -38.12
CA MET A 1 22.23 29.37 -37.36
C MET A 1 21.05 28.66 -36.71
N LYS A 2 20.64 27.50 -37.24
CA LYS A 2 19.71 26.61 -36.54
C LYS A 2 20.53 25.90 -35.48
N CYS A 3 20.25 26.15 -34.20
CA CYS A 3 20.80 25.35 -33.12
C CYS A 3 20.03 24.03 -33.11
N ASP A 4 20.59 23.01 -33.76
CA ASP A 4 20.21 21.61 -33.53
C ASP A 4 20.63 21.24 -32.10
N ASN A 5 19.80 21.60 -31.10
CA ASN A 5 19.84 20.95 -29.81
C ASN A 5 19.35 19.52 -30.02
N LYS A 6 20.25 18.60 -30.36
CA LYS A 6 20.00 17.16 -30.24
C LYS A 6 19.75 16.85 -28.77
N THR A 7 18.50 16.96 -28.32
CA THR A 7 18.06 16.45 -27.04
C THR A 7 18.44 14.98 -27.00
N THR A 8 19.38 14.62 -26.12
CA THR A 8 19.95 13.27 -26.08
C THR A 8 18.92 12.36 -25.43
N THR A 9 18.13 11.65 -26.23
CA THR A 9 17.14 10.70 -25.73
C THR A 9 17.83 9.45 -25.21
N ILE A 10 17.55 9.07 -23.96
CA ILE A 10 18.12 7.88 -23.32
C ILE A 10 17.13 6.72 -23.45
N HIS A 11 17.56 5.57 -23.96
CA HIS A 11 16.72 4.38 -24.05
C HIS A 11 16.92 3.45 -22.84
N LYS A 12 15.84 2.81 -22.40
CA LYS A 12 15.79 1.76 -21.36
C LYS A 12 14.80 0.68 -21.77
N ASP A 13 15.01 -0.57 -21.37
CA ASP A 13 13.99 -1.61 -21.63
C ASP A 13 12.76 -1.37 -20.75
N VAL A 14 12.98 -1.04 -19.47
CA VAL A 14 11.92 -0.78 -18.49
C VAL A 14 12.11 0.57 -17.80
N VAL A 15 11.05 1.36 -17.71
CA VAL A 15 10.98 2.57 -16.86
C VAL A 15 9.99 2.32 -15.73
N ILE A 16 10.41 2.59 -14.49
CA ILE A 16 9.59 2.46 -13.29
C ILE A 16 9.35 3.84 -12.70
N ILE A 17 8.09 4.19 -12.48
CA ILE A 17 7.70 5.47 -11.87
C ILE A 17 7.32 5.24 -10.42
N GLY A 18 8.17 5.69 -9.51
CA GLY A 18 8.03 5.53 -8.07
C GLY A 18 9.20 4.73 -7.49
N ASN A 19 10.04 5.39 -6.69
CA ASN A 19 11.18 4.79 -5.99
C ASN A 19 10.84 4.32 -4.57
N GLY A 20 9.56 4.05 -4.31
CA GLY A 20 9.11 3.40 -3.08
C GLY A 20 9.40 1.88 -3.08
N PRO A 21 8.94 1.16 -2.04
CA PRO A 21 9.23 -0.26 -1.90
C PRO A 21 8.79 -1.13 -3.09
N SER A 22 7.71 -0.74 -3.79
CA SER A 22 7.27 -1.41 -5.01
C SER A 22 8.33 -1.33 -6.12
N GLY A 23 8.83 -0.13 -6.41
CA GLY A 23 9.84 0.08 -7.45
C GLY A 23 11.19 -0.52 -7.07
N ILE A 24 11.53 -0.51 -5.77
CA ILE A 24 12.75 -1.16 -5.25
C ILE A 24 12.67 -2.68 -5.45
N ALA A 25 11.56 -3.32 -5.04
CA ALA A 25 11.38 -4.76 -5.20
C ALA A 25 11.45 -5.20 -6.68
N LEU A 26 10.85 -4.42 -7.58
CA LEU A 26 10.94 -4.69 -9.01
C LEU A 26 12.36 -4.49 -9.56
N SER A 27 13.02 -3.39 -9.20
CA SER A 27 14.40 -3.12 -9.63
C SER A 27 15.36 -4.23 -9.18
N TYR A 28 15.18 -4.76 -7.96
CA TYR A 28 15.95 -5.89 -7.46
C TYR A 28 15.85 -7.12 -8.37
N MET A 29 14.63 -7.46 -8.80
CA MET A 29 14.41 -8.61 -9.68
C MET A 29 14.86 -8.37 -11.12
N LEU A 30 14.63 -7.16 -11.66
CA LEU A 30 15.14 -6.77 -12.97
C LEU A 30 16.67 -6.73 -13.03
N ALA A 31 17.35 -6.54 -11.89
CA ALA A 31 18.80 -6.67 -11.77
C ALA A 31 19.31 -8.13 -11.74
N GLY A 32 18.44 -9.11 -12.04
CA GLY A 32 18.77 -10.53 -12.15
C GLY A 32 18.65 -11.34 -10.86
N ASN A 33 18.08 -10.78 -9.79
CA ASN A 33 17.84 -11.52 -8.54
C ASN A 33 16.45 -12.18 -8.56
N ILE A 34 16.40 -13.50 -8.72
CA ILE A 34 15.14 -14.24 -8.90
C ILE A 34 14.94 -15.31 -7.80
N PRO A 35 13.69 -15.61 -7.41
CA PRO A 35 13.41 -16.54 -6.31
C PRO A 35 13.38 -17.99 -6.79
N TYR A 36 14.16 -18.85 -6.13
CA TYR A 36 14.20 -20.30 -6.33
C TYR A 36 13.47 -21.03 -5.22
N VAL A 37 12.64 -22.01 -5.57
CA VAL A 37 12.02 -22.90 -4.58
C VAL A 37 13.09 -23.87 -4.06
N ILE A 38 13.32 -23.89 -2.76
CA ILE A 38 14.30 -24.77 -2.10
C ILE A 38 13.64 -25.90 -1.32
N SER A 39 12.36 -25.78 -1.02
CA SER A 39 11.58 -26.79 -0.29
C SER A 39 10.13 -26.75 -0.75
N ASN A 40 9.44 -27.88 -0.67
CA ASN A 40 7.99 -27.99 -0.80
C ASN A 40 7.31 -28.32 0.52
N ASP A 41 8.03 -28.29 1.65
CA ASP A 41 7.51 -28.59 2.99
C ASP A 41 6.68 -27.42 3.54
N HIS A 42 5.54 -27.16 2.89
CA HIS A 42 4.62 -26.09 3.25
C HIS A 42 3.47 -26.65 4.12
N PRO A 43 3.04 -25.96 5.19
CA PRO A 43 1.93 -26.43 6.05
C PRO A 43 0.59 -26.61 5.33
N ASP A 44 0.34 -25.84 4.27
CA ASP A 44 -0.75 -26.12 3.31
C ASP A 44 -0.34 -27.29 2.40
N GLU A 45 -0.92 -28.46 2.64
CA GLU A 45 -0.68 -29.70 1.88
C GLU A 45 -0.97 -29.54 0.38
N MET A 46 -1.93 -28.71 -0.01
CA MET A 46 -2.28 -28.51 -1.41
C MET A 46 -1.21 -27.67 -2.11
N LEU A 47 -0.71 -26.62 -1.46
CA LEU A 47 0.43 -25.84 -1.97
C LEU A 47 1.70 -26.71 -1.99
N SER A 48 1.96 -27.49 -0.94
CA SER A 48 3.07 -28.44 -0.87
C SER A 48 3.07 -29.43 -2.05
N ALA A 49 1.91 -30.01 -2.38
CA ALA A 49 1.76 -30.91 -3.52
C ALA A 49 2.05 -30.22 -4.86
N ARG A 50 1.59 -28.97 -5.06
CA ARG A 50 1.85 -28.20 -6.28
C ARG A 50 3.32 -27.82 -6.46
N LEU A 51 4.04 -27.56 -5.36
CA LEU A 51 5.47 -27.21 -5.36
C LEU A 51 6.40 -28.40 -5.62
N ALA A 52 5.92 -29.64 -5.54
CA ALA A 52 6.76 -30.83 -5.60
C ALA A 52 7.66 -30.91 -6.84
N LEU A 53 7.18 -30.41 -7.99
CA LEU A 53 7.95 -30.37 -9.24
C LEU A 53 8.77 -29.10 -9.43
N SER A 54 8.53 -28.07 -8.61
CA SER A 54 9.19 -26.77 -8.71
C SER A 54 10.44 -26.67 -7.83
N VAL A 55 10.72 -27.64 -6.95
CA VAL A 55 11.93 -27.63 -6.10
C VAL A 55 13.19 -27.59 -6.97
N GLY A 56 14.06 -26.62 -6.72
CA GLY A 56 15.25 -26.34 -7.51
C GLY A 56 15.02 -25.43 -8.73
N GLN A 57 13.76 -25.09 -9.05
CA GLN A 57 13.39 -24.19 -10.15
C GLN A 57 13.14 -22.77 -9.64
N SER A 58 13.24 -21.81 -10.56
CA SER A 58 12.92 -20.40 -10.29
C SER A 58 11.46 -20.12 -10.59
N LEU A 59 10.75 -19.44 -9.68
CA LEU A 59 9.33 -19.12 -9.84
C LEU A 59 9.05 -18.26 -11.08
N VAL A 60 10.03 -17.50 -11.58
CA VAL A 60 9.86 -16.69 -12.81
C VAL A 60 9.57 -17.54 -14.05
N ASN A 61 9.95 -18.83 -14.02
CA ASN A 61 9.78 -19.78 -15.13
C ASN A 61 8.62 -20.75 -14.90
N GLU A 62 8.00 -20.74 -13.71
CA GLU A 62 6.95 -21.68 -13.33
C GLU A 62 5.55 -21.19 -13.76
N ASP A 63 4.58 -22.10 -13.70
CA ASP A 63 3.16 -21.76 -13.86
C ASP A 63 2.63 -21.10 -12.57
N LEU A 64 2.75 -19.77 -12.51
CA LEU A 64 2.28 -18.96 -11.40
C LEU A 64 0.76 -19.07 -11.19
N GLU A 65 -0.04 -19.33 -12.22
CA GLU A 65 -1.49 -19.51 -12.09
C GLU A 65 -1.80 -20.82 -11.37
N PHE A 66 -1.15 -21.91 -11.78
CA PHE A 66 -1.25 -23.19 -11.12
C PHE A 66 -0.79 -23.12 -9.65
N LEU A 67 0.41 -22.59 -9.40
CA LEU A 67 0.99 -22.55 -8.06
C LEU A 67 0.17 -21.70 -7.07
N SER A 68 -0.36 -20.56 -7.54
CA SER A 68 -1.15 -19.64 -6.70
C SER A 68 -2.62 -20.04 -6.52
N SER A 69 -3.08 -21.10 -7.20
CA SER A 69 -4.48 -21.52 -7.19
C SER A 69 -4.98 -21.88 -5.79
N GLY A 70 -6.11 -21.30 -5.39
CA GLY A 70 -6.76 -21.57 -4.11
C GLY A 70 -6.10 -20.95 -2.87
N LEU A 71 -5.06 -20.12 -3.05
CA LEU A 71 -4.48 -19.39 -1.93
C LEU A 71 -5.39 -18.22 -1.51
N GLU A 72 -5.58 -18.07 -0.21
CA GLU A 72 -6.34 -17.00 0.41
C GLU A 72 -5.45 -16.17 1.33
N GLY A 73 -5.76 -14.88 1.48
CA GLY A 73 -5.02 -14.01 2.38
C GLY A 73 -5.41 -12.54 2.24
N ARG A 74 -4.53 -11.64 2.69
CA ARG A 74 -4.79 -10.19 2.76
C ARG A 74 -4.49 -9.42 1.46
N SER A 75 -4.00 -10.09 0.43
CA SER A 75 -3.84 -9.53 -0.92
C SER A 75 -4.94 -10.02 -1.85
N THR A 76 -5.33 -9.19 -2.81
CA THR A 76 -6.24 -9.58 -3.89
C THR A 76 -5.52 -10.13 -5.11
N ASN A 77 -4.19 -10.17 -5.09
CA ASN A 77 -3.32 -10.59 -6.19
C ASN A 77 -2.73 -11.99 -5.89
N PRO A 78 -3.00 -12.99 -6.74
CA PRO A 78 -2.67 -14.39 -6.44
C PRO A 78 -1.15 -14.64 -6.40
N VAL A 79 -0.37 -13.98 -7.26
CA VAL A 79 1.11 -14.11 -7.24
C VAL A 79 1.70 -13.51 -5.97
N SER A 80 1.09 -12.44 -5.44
CA SER A 80 1.45 -11.86 -4.15
C SER A 80 1.13 -12.77 -2.98
N LEU A 81 0.02 -13.49 -3.00
CA LEU A 81 -0.29 -14.52 -2.01
C LEU A 81 0.68 -15.70 -2.08
N LEU A 82 1.02 -16.16 -3.29
CA LEU A 82 1.98 -17.24 -3.49
C LEU A 82 3.36 -16.88 -2.93
N LEU A 83 3.93 -15.75 -3.37
CA LEU A 83 5.26 -15.37 -2.94
C LEU A 83 5.33 -15.08 -1.44
N ASP A 84 4.27 -14.49 -0.86
CA ASP A 84 4.17 -14.29 0.59
C ASP A 84 4.12 -15.62 1.34
N SER A 85 3.31 -16.59 0.89
CA SER A 85 3.19 -17.91 1.51
C SER A 85 4.51 -18.68 1.49
N LEU A 86 5.35 -18.46 0.47
CA LEU A 86 6.67 -19.07 0.37
C LEU A 86 7.74 -18.33 1.18
N THR A 87 7.65 -17.00 1.28
CA THR A 87 8.65 -16.18 1.99
C THR A 87 8.40 -16.16 3.49
N HIS A 88 7.13 -16.13 3.90
CA HIS A 88 6.69 -16.09 5.30
C HIS A 88 5.51 -17.05 5.52
N PRO A 89 5.76 -18.38 5.54
CA PRO A 89 4.69 -19.37 5.68
C PRO A 89 3.92 -19.14 6.99
N CYS A 90 2.59 -19.11 6.90
CA CYS A 90 1.69 -18.90 8.03
C CYS A 90 1.90 -17.58 8.81
N ALA A 91 2.46 -16.54 8.18
CA ALA A 91 2.66 -15.24 8.83
C ALA A 91 1.37 -14.61 9.38
N ASP A 92 0.22 -14.87 8.74
CA ASP A 92 -1.06 -14.30 9.15
C ASP A 92 -1.58 -14.82 10.50
N ILE A 93 -1.15 -16.02 10.92
CA ILE A 93 -1.42 -16.57 12.25
C ILE A 93 -0.26 -16.35 13.23
N GLY A 94 0.74 -15.56 12.83
CA GLY A 94 1.86 -15.14 13.68
C GLY A 94 2.97 -16.19 13.84
N LEU A 95 3.03 -17.19 12.97
CA LEU A 95 4.13 -18.15 12.95
C LEU A 95 5.35 -17.56 12.20
N GLU A 96 6.54 -17.91 12.68
CA GLU A 96 7.83 -17.58 12.06
C GLU A 96 8.45 -18.89 11.55
N ILE A 97 8.08 -19.29 10.34
CA ILE A 97 8.58 -20.49 9.65
C ILE A 97 9.67 -20.06 8.66
N GLU A 98 10.69 -20.91 8.47
CA GLU A 98 11.75 -20.65 7.49
C GLU A 98 11.18 -20.52 6.06
N PRO A 99 11.72 -19.62 5.22
CA PRO A 99 11.29 -19.47 3.84
C PRO A 99 11.49 -20.75 3.02
N LEU A 100 10.55 -21.03 2.12
CA LEU A 100 10.65 -22.12 1.14
C LEU A 100 11.36 -21.68 -0.15
N ILE A 101 11.79 -20.43 -0.21
CA ILE A 101 12.51 -19.87 -1.35
C ILE A 101 13.82 -19.21 -0.93
N GLU A 102 14.77 -19.13 -1.86
CA GLU A 102 15.96 -18.31 -1.73
C GLU A 102 16.15 -17.41 -2.96
N TRP A 103 16.79 -16.27 -2.76
CA TRP A 103 17.06 -15.30 -3.83
C TRP A 103 18.44 -15.57 -4.44
N ARG A 104 18.50 -15.77 -5.75
CA ARG A 104 19.76 -16.00 -6.48
C ARG A 104 19.97 -14.96 -7.57
N LYS A 105 21.22 -14.47 -7.70
CA LYS A 105 21.62 -13.53 -8.75
C LYS A 105 22.11 -14.26 -10.00
N ASN A 106 21.19 -14.91 -10.70
CA ASN A 106 21.45 -15.67 -11.93
C ASN A 106 20.34 -15.53 -12.98
N GLY A 107 19.36 -14.65 -12.75
CA GLY A 107 18.38 -14.27 -13.76
C GLY A 107 18.98 -13.36 -14.82
N VAL A 108 18.25 -13.18 -15.91
CA VAL A 108 18.61 -12.19 -16.94
C VAL A 108 18.37 -10.78 -16.40
N GLU A 109 19.43 -9.97 -16.41
CA GLU A 109 19.39 -8.55 -16.11
C GLU A 109 18.70 -7.80 -17.26
N ILE A 110 17.69 -6.98 -16.93
CA ILE A 110 16.95 -6.13 -17.86
C ILE A 110 17.34 -4.67 -17.61
N ASP A 111 17.73 -3.93 -18.66
CA ASP A 111 18.15 -2.53 -18.47
C ASP A 111 16.95 -1.66 -18.07
N HIS A 112 17.05 -1.00 -16.92
CA HIS A 112 15.93 -0.27 -16.36
C HIS A 112 16.35 1.01 -15.64
N ILE A 113 15.37 1.85 -15.32
CA ILE A 113 15.56 3.03 -14.48
C ILE A 113 14.33 3.26 -13.60
N VAL A 114 14.56 3.70 -12.37
CA VAL A 114 13.56 4.03 -11.37
C VAL A 114 13.59 5.54 -11.12
N PHE A 115 12.47 6.21 -11.34
CA PHE A 115 12.30 7.63 -11.05
C PHE A 115 11.57 7.85 -9.72
N GLY A 116 12.03 8.83 -8.95
CA GLY A 116 11.32 9.24 -7.73
C GLY A 116 11.67 10.64 -7.23
N LYS A 117 10.70 11.25 -6.54
CA LYS A 117 10.76 12.65 -6.06
C LYS A 117 11.80 12.84 -4.94
N GLY A 118 12.03 11.80 -4.13
CA GLY A 118 12.92 11.83 -2.96
C GLY A 118 13.92 10.68 -2.95
N PRO A 119 14.51 10.34 -1.79
CA PRO A 119 15.37 9.17 -1.64
C PRO A 119 14.60 7.85 -1.80
N PRO A 120 15.29 6.71 -2.01
CA PRO A 120 14.66 5.39 -2.03
C PRO A 120 13.85 5.12 -0.76
N GLY A 121 12.65 4.57 -0.93
CA GLY A 121 11.66 4.39 0.14
C GLY A 121 10.41 5.25 -0.06
N GLY A 122 10.45 6.26 -0.94
CA GLY A 122 9.25 7.00 -1.34
C GLY A 122 8.54 7.67 -0.15
N SER A 123 7.24 7.36 0.05
CA SER A 123 6.40 8.03 1.07
C SER A 123 6.87 7.82 2.51
N TRP A 124 7.69 6.81 2.79
CA TRP A 124 8.27 6.60 4.12
C TRP A 124 9.13 7.80 4.59
N HIS A 125 9.72 8.56 3.66
CA HIS A 125 10.46 9.79 3.96
C HIS A 125 9.56 10.98 4.27
N THR A 126 8.30 10.95 3.80
CA THR A 126 7.33 12.04 4.00
C THR A 126 6.44 11.84 5.22
N MET A 127 6.38 10.61 5.76
CA MET A 127 5.64 10.30 6.98
C MET A 127 6.26 10.99 8.20
N ASP A 128 5.51 11.06 9.29
CA ASP A 128 6.09 11.41 10.58
C ASP A 128 7.17 10.38 10.95
N PRO A 129 8.39 10.79 11.35
CA PRO A 129 9.46 9.83 11.64
C PRO A 129 9.15 8.91 12.82
N HIS A 130 8.37 9.35 13.80
CA HIS A 130 8.08 8.63 15.05
C HIS A 130 6.78 7.83 15.01
N ILE A 131 6.05 7.85 13.89
CA ILE A 131 4.90 6.95 13.72
C ILE A 131 5.39 5.50 13.61
N LEU A 132 4.70 4.58 14.31
CA LEU A 132 4.94 3.16 14.19
C LEU A 132 4.24 2.60 12.95
N THR A 133 4.88 1.63 12.30
CA THR A 133 4.24 0.84 11.26
C THR A 133 3.03 0.11 11.83
N LEU A 134 2.03 -0.15 10.99
CA LEU A 134 0.98 -1.09 11.36
C LEU A 134 1.58 -2.50 11.41
N SER A 135 2.12 -2.96 10.28
CA SER A 135 2.77 -4.26 10.18
C SER A 135 4.01 -4.40 11.09
N LEU A 136 4.40 -5.65 11.36
CA LEU A 136 5.66 -5.97 12.01
C LEU A 136 6.85 -5.43 11.19
N GLY A 137 7.94 -5.03 11.87
CA GLY A 137 9.14 -4.53 11.21
C GLY A 137 9.75 -5.55 10.24
N THR A 138 9.71 -6.84 10.59
CA THR A 138 10.15 -7.94 9.71
C THR A 138 9.37 -8.00 8.41
N TRP A 139 8.08 -7.62 8.41
CA TRP A 139 7.24 -7.57 7.20
C TRP A 139 7.51 -6.36 6.31
N MET A 140 8.34 -5.40 6.76
CA MET A 140 8.83 -4.28 5.95
C MET A 140 10.06 -4.64 5.12
N SER A 141 10.62 -5.83 5.35
CA SER A 141 11.76 -6.35 4.60
C SER A 141 11.42 -6.54 3.11
N LEU A 142 12.46 -6.49 2.28
CA LEU A 142 12.38 -6.66 0.84
C LEU A 142 13.25 -7.88 0.45
N PRO A 143 13.02 -8.46 -0.74
CA PRO A 143 13.75 -9.62 -1.24
C PRO A 143 15.26 -9.58 -0.98
N GLY A 144 15.82 -10.66 -0.44
CA GLY A 144 17.28 -10.84 -0.33
C GLY A 144 18.02 -9.98 0.72
N TYR A 145 17.35 -9.08 1.44
CA TYR A 145 17.98 -8.29 2.50
C TYR A 145 17.03 -8.17 3.70
N LYS A 146 17.48 -8.63 4.87
CA LYS A 146 16.63 -8.71 6.06
C LYS A 146 16.54 -7.36 6.77
N TYR A 147 15.36 -7.03 7.28
CA TYR A 147 15.17 -5.90 8.19
C TYR A 147 15.66 -6.28 9.60
N THR A 148 16.73 -5.66 10.09
CA THR A 148 17.41 -6.05 11.34
C THR A 148 17.38 -5.00 12.45
N THR A 149 16.84 -3.81 12.21
CA THR A 149 16.80 -2.72 13.20
C THR A 149 15.93 -3.11 14.40
N ARG A 150 16.59 -3.39 15.53
CA ARG A 150 15.99 -3.63 16.86
C ARG A 150 16.18 -2.40 17.73
N ASP A 151 15.46 -1.33 17.44
CA ASP A 151 15.61 -0.09 18.21
C ASP A 151 14.74 -0.07 19.48
N THR A 152 13.78 -0.99 19.61
CA THR A 152 12.85 -1.07 20.75
C THR A 152 12.41 -2.51 21.04
N ALA A 153 11.77 -2.75 22.18
CA ALA A 153 11.09 -4.01 22.49
C ALA A 153 9.85 -4.25 21.60
N ASP A 154 9.42 -3.23 20.83
CA ASP A 154 8.31 -3.34 19.90
C ASP A 154 8.68 -4.19 18.69
N LYS A 155 7.77 -5.08 18.29
CA LYS A 155 7.91 -5.85 17.04
C LYS A 155 7.62 -5.01 15.79
N ARG A 156 7.08 -3.80 15.95
CA ARG A 156 6.77 -2.82 14.89
C ARG A 156 7.95 -1.88 14.71
N ALA A 157 8.07 -1.27 13.53
CA ALA A 157 9.18 -0.38 13.20
C ALA A 157 8.71 1.09 13.20
N PHE A 158 9.59 2.03 13.53
CA PHE A 158 9.33 3.44 13.26
C PHE A 158 9.49 3.74 11.77
N ALA A 159 8.70 4.67 11.24
CA ALA A 159 8.76 5.05 9.84
C ALA A 159 10.15 5.54 9.40
N HIS A 160 10.88 6.27 10.26
CA HIS A 160 12.25 6.71 9.93
C HIS A 160 13.23 5.52 9.77
N ASN A 161 13.06 4.47 10.57
CA ASN A 161 13.90 3.27 10.45
C ASN A 161 13.59 2.48 9.19
N VAL A 162 12.31 2.42 8.80
CA VAL A 162 11.87 1.83 7.54
C VAL A 162 12.41 2.63 6.35
N ALA A 163 12.34 3.96 6.40
CA ALA A 163 12.89 4.84 5.38
C ALA A 163 14.41 4.63 5.21
N ARG A 164 15.16 4.62 6.32
CA ARG A 164 16.61 4.34 6.33
C ARG A 164 16.92 2.96 5.76
N TYR A 165 16.13 1.95 6.13
CA TYR A 165 16.30 0.59 5.62
C TYR A 165 16.19 0.54 4.09
N TYR A 166 15.27 1.26 3.47
CA TYR A 166 15.13 1.25 2.01
C TYR A 166 16.26 1.97 1.28
N GLU A 167 16.82 3.03 1.86
CA GLU A 167 18.05 3.64 1.32
C GLU A 167 19.22 2.63 1.37
N GLN A 168 19.44 2.03 2.55
CA GLN A 168 20.47 1.01 2.75
C GLN A 168 20.26 -0.20 1.82
N TYR A 169 19.02 -0.64 1.64
CA TYR A 169 18.70 -1.74 0.74
C TYR A 169 19.21 -1.47 -0.68
N VAL A 170 18.92 -0.28 -1.23
CA VAL A 170 19.34 0.07 -2.60
C VAL A 170 20.86 0.14 -2.72
N GLU A 171 21.56 0.62 -1.69
CA GLU A 171 23.02 0.68 -1.65
C GLU A 171 23.64 -0.72 -1.54
N GLU A 172 23.26 -1.50 -0.54
CA GLU A 172 23.83 -2.81 -0.22
C GLU A 172 23.53 -3.88 -1.29
N THR A 173 22.42 -3.75 -2.01
CA THR A 173 22.09 -4.64 -3.13
C THR A 173 22.66 -4.17 -4.48
N GLY A 174 23.39 -3.06 -4.50
CA GLY A 174 24.04 -2.53 -5.71
C GLY A 174 23.07 -1.96 -6.75
N LEU A 175 21.88 -1.55 -6.34
CA LEU A 175 20.82 -1.04 -7.21
C LEU A 175 20.95 0.45 -7.51
N THR A 176 21.77 1.20 -6.77
CA THR A 176 21.94 2.67 -6.92
C THR A 176 22.09 3.13 -8.37
N LYS A 177 22.76 2.35 -9.22
CA LYS A 177 22.95 2.66 -10.66
C LYS A 177 21.65 2.79 -11.46
N TYR A 178 20.54 2.20 -11.00
CA TYR A 178 19.24 2.27 -11.67
C TYR A 178 18.33 3.36 -11.11
N PHE A 179 18.75 4.12 -10.09
CA PHE A 179 17.89 5.09 -9.41
C PHE A 179 18.22 6.53 -9.81
N ALA A 180 17.25 7.20 -10.41
CA ALA A 180 17.25 8.64 -10.61
C ALA A 180 16.37 9.29 -9.53
N ASN A 181 16.98 9.58 -8.39
CA ASN A 181 16.31 10.20 -7.24
C ASN A 181 16.28 11.73 -7.38
N GLY A 182 15.26 12.38 -6.81
CA GLY A 182 15.07 13.83 -6.95
C GLY A 182 14.60 14.24 -8.34
N THR A 183 13.78 13.39 -8.97
CA THR A 183 13.20 13.62 -10.31
C THR A 183 11.68 13.59 -10.28
N ILE A 184 11.06 14.33 -11.21
CA ILE A 184 9.61 14.35 -11.41
C ILE A 184 9.33 13.98 -12.86
N VAL A 185 8.52 12.94 -13.08
CA VAL A 185 7.99 12.65 -14.41
C VAL A 185 6.91 13.68 -14.72
N THR A 186 7.08 14.43 -15.80
CA THR A 186 6.18 15.53 -16.17
C THR A 186 5.18 15.14 -17.25
N ASN A 187 5.57 14.25 -18.16
CA ASN A 187 4.74 13.85 -19.29
C ASN A 187 5.12 12.46 -19.81
N ILE A 188 4.14 11.70 -20.26
CA ILE A 188 4.29 10.39 -20.88
C ILE A 188 3.45 10.34 -22.14
N THR A 189 4.06 9.89 -23.24
CA THR A 189 3.40 9.71 -24.52
C THR A 189 3.61 8.28 -25.01
N GLU A 190 2.54 7.65 -25.47
CA GLU A 190 2.63 6.39 -26.22
C GLU A 190 3.09 6.68 -27.65
N LEU A 191 4.13 6.00 -28.10
CA LEU A 191 4.69 6.09 -29.45
C LEU A 191 3.93 5.11 -30.34
N GLU A 192 3.24 5.61 -31.37
CA GLU A 192 2.49 4.77 -32.30
C GLU A 192 3.40 3.79 -33.05
N ASP A 193 2.93 2.55 -33.20
CA ASP A 193 3.48 1.65 -34.21
C ASP A 193 3.09 2.22 -35.57
N SER A 194 4.10 2.61 -36.37
CA SER A 194 3.98 3.12 -37.75
C SER A 194 3.27 2.16 -38.73
N ARG A 195 2.72 1.04 -38.24
CA ARG A 195 2.03 -0.01 -38.97
C ARG A 195 0.52 0.04 -38.79
N GLU A 196 0.00 0.47 -37.63
CA GLU A 196 -1.46 0.55 -37.39
C GLU A 196 -2.10 1.76 -38.10
N SER A 197 -1.33 2.83 -38.36
CA SER A 197 -1.77 3.97 -39.17
C SER A 197 -1.89 3.64 -40.67
N ALA A 198 -1.14 2.66 -41.16
CA ALA A 198 -1.25 2.16 -42.54
C ALA A 198 -2.47 1.25 -42.73
N ASP A 199 -2.77 0.38 -41.76
CA ASP A 199 -3.96 -0.49 -41.82
C ASP A 199 -5.28 0.30 -41.64
N LYS A 200 -5.28 1.37 -40.82
CA LYS A 200 -6.44 2.27 -40.70
C LYS A 200 -6.70 3.06 -41.99
N GLN A 201 -5.65 3.53 -42.67
CA GLN A 201 -5.79 4.18 -43.98
C GLN A 201 -6.17 3.19 -45.09
N GLN A 202 -5.74 1.93 -45.01
CA GLN A 202 -6.16 0.90 -45.95
C GLN A 202 -7.62 0.48 -45.74
N HIS A 203 -8.10 0.33 -44.50
CA HIS A 203 -9.52 0.03 -44.26
C HIS A 203 -10.45 1.18 -44.65
N GLU A 204 -10.03 2.44 -44.47
CA GLU A 204 -10.80 3.59 -44.98
C GLU A 204 -10.80 3.70 -46.51
N CYS A 205 -9.76 3.22 -47.20
CA CYS A 205 -9.75 3.19 -48.66
C CYS A 205 -10.54 2.01 -49.25
N PHE A 206 -10.63 0.87 -48.56
CA PHE A 206 -11.47 -0.26 -48.99
C PHE A 206 -12.95 -0.04 -48.69
N ALA A 207 -13.32 0.61 -47.58
CA ALA A 207 -14.71 0.93 -47.27
C ALA A 207 -15.37 1.92 -48.26
N LYS A 208 -14.57 2.70 -48.99
CA LYS A 208 -15.04 3.64 -50.03
C LYS A 208 -15.26 3.02 -51.41
N ILE A 209 -14.92 1.74 -51.59
CA ILE A 209 -15.04 1.05 -52.90
C ILE A 209 -16.30 0.17 -52.95
N ASP A 210 -16.91 -0.16 -51.81
CA ASP A 210 -18.07 -1.10 -51.74
C ASP A 210 -19.46 -0.41 -51.73
N GLU A 211 -19.55 0.92 -51.84
CA GLU A 211 -20.84 1.65 -51.85
C GLU A 211 -21.53 1.73 -53.24
N HIS A 212 -21.01 1.05 -54.26
CA HIS A 212 -21.60 1.07 -55.60
C HIS A 212 -21.73 -0.32 -56.21
N MET A 213 -22.63 -1.15 -55.68
CA MET A 213 -23.29 -2.20 -56.46
C MET A 213 -24.64 -2.58 -55.83
N GLU A 214 -25.70 -2.00 -56.39
CA GLU A 214 -27.09 -2.42 -56.14
C GLU A 214 -27.40 -3.70 -56.91
N VAL A 215 -28.01 -4.67 -56.24
CA VAL A 215 -28.85 -5.69 -56.88
C VAL A 215 -30.10 -5.88 -56.01
N GLU A 216 -31.24 -5.45 -56.53
CA GLU A 216 -32.58 -5.81 -56.05
C GLU A 216 -32.90 -7.26 -56.46
N ASP A 217 -33.52 -8.05 -55.57
CA ASP A 217 -34.79 -8.70 -55.90
C ASP A 217 -35.57 -9.16 -54.64
N MET A 218 -36.89 -9.16 -54.80
CA MET A 218 -37.95 -9.38 -53.83
C MET A 218 -38.20 -10.86 -53.47
N SER A 219 -38.69 -11.11 -52.26
CA SER A 219 -39.99 -11.78 -51.96
C SER A 219 -40.05 -12.38 -50.55
N GLN A 220 -41.17 -12.15 -49.85
CA GLN A 220 -41.62 -12.89 -48.65
C GLN A 220 -42.62 -14.00 -49.06
N PRO A 221 -43.25 -14.76 -48.13
CA PRO A 221 -42.70 -15.71 -47.17
C PRO A 221 -43.37 -17.11 -47.31
N LEU A 222 -42.76 -18.18 -46.79
CA LEU A 222 -43.45 -19.47 -46.62
C LEU A 222 -43.18 -20.10 -45.25
N VAL A 223 -44.29 -20.39 -44.57
CA VAL A 223 -44.38 -21.11 -43.28
C VAL A 223 -44.35 -22.62 -43.54
N SER A 224 -43.59 -23.41 -42.78
CA SER A 224 -44.12 -24.62 -42.09
C SER A 224 -43.11 -25.42 -41.23
N LYS A 225 -43.59 -25.77 -40.03
CA LYS A 225 -43.44 -27.03 -39.25
C LYS A 225 -42.11 -27.41 -38.56
N GLN A 226 -42.09 -27.09 -37.26
CA GLN A 226 -41.74 -27.87 -36.06
C GLN A 226 -41.05 -29.25 -36.18
N ALA A 227 -39.98 -29.44 -35.39
CA ALA A 227 -39.88 -30.45 -34.30
C ALA A 227 -38.68 -30.17 -33.35
N GLY A 228 -38.93 -30.05 -32.04
CA GLY A 228 -37.92 -30.19 -30.97
C GLY A 228 -37.63 -31.68 -30.69
N CYS A 229 -36.69 -32.16 -29.88
CA CYS A 229 -35.93 -31.74 -28.68
C CYS A 229 -34.79 -32.81 -28.51
N PRO A 230 -34.01 -32.99 -27.40
CA PRO A 230 -33.85 -32.26 -26.13
C PRO A 230 -32.38 -32.05 -25.69
N ILE A 231 -32.09 -30.98 -24.92
CA ILE A 231 -31.07 -30.91 -23.81
C ILE A 231 -31.06 -29.52 -23.15
N THR A 232 -31.65 -28.49 -23.74
CA THR A 232 -31.55 -27.12 -23.22
C THR A 232 -32.53 -26.74 -22.08
N ASN A 233 -33.23 -27.71 -21.48
CA ASN A 233 -34.26 -27.44 -20.45
C ASN A 233 -33.89 -27.82 -19.00
N ALA A 234 -32.63 -28.17 -18.71
CA ALA A 234 -32.21 -28.49 -17.34
C ALA A 234 -31.58 -27.30 -16.57
N LEU A 235 -30.99 -26.31 -17.26
CA LEU A 235 -30.26 -25.23 -16.57
C LEU A 235 -31.12 -24.02 -16.16
N ASN A 236 -32.23 -23.76 -16.87
CA ASN A 236 -33.10 -22.62 -16.56
C ASN A 236 -34.08 -22.87 -15.40
N PHE A 237 -34.07 -24.07 -14.80
CA PHE A 237 -34.94 -24.43 -13.67
C PHE A 237 -34.26 -24.31 -12.30
N LEU A 238 -32.92 -24.19 -12.23
CA LEU A 238 -32.16 -24.20 -10.97
C LEU A 238 -31.74 -22.81 -10.44
N LEU A 239 -31.96 -21.72 -11.19
CA LEU A 239 -31.55 -20.36 -10.79
C LEU A 239 -32.70 -19.42 -10.40
N SER A 240 -33.92 -19.93 -10.23
CA SER A 240 -35.10 -19.11 -9.91
C SER A 240 -35.89 -19.61 -8.69
N ARG A 241 -35.23 -19.76 -7.53
CA ARG A 241 -35.81 -19.79 -6.16
C ARG A 241 -34.67 -20.00 -5.16
N GLY A 242 -34.45 -19.20 -4.12
CA GLY A 242 -35.16 -18.03 -3.64
C GLY A 242 -34.41 -17.45 -2.44
N GLN A 243 -34.39 -16.13 -2.38
CA GLN A 243 -34.30 -15.41 -1.12
C GLN A 243 -35.47 -15.85 -0.22
N ARG A 244 -35.19 -16.26 1.02
CA ARG A 244 -36.11 -16.05 2.14
C ARG A 244 -35.38 -16.11 3.49
N ARG A 245 -35.60 -15.03 4.22
CA ARG A 245 -35.29 -14.76 5.63
C ARG A 245 -35.69 -15.93 6.54
N LEU A 246 -34.88 -16.19 7.56
CA LEU A 246 -35.32 -16.85 8.79
C LEU A 246 -34.98 -15.94 9.98
N LYS A 247 -36.02 -15.30 10.51
CA LYS A 247 -36.10 -14.79 11.87
C LYS A 247 -36.31 -15.97 12.81
N ILE A 248 -35.65 -15.97 13.96
CA ILE A 248 -36.00 -16.82 15.11
C ILE A 248 -36.30 -15.88 16.26
N ASP A 249 -37.58 -15.76 16.61
CA ASP A 249 -38.04 -15.23 17.89
C ASP A 249 -38.13 -16.38 18.90
N ARG A 250 -37.59 -16.17 20.10
CA ARG A 250 -38.06 -16.82 21.33
C ARG A 250 -38.26 -15.76 22.40
N CYS A 251 -39.50 -15.63 22.82
CA CYS A 251 -39.96 -14.81 23.94
C CYS A 251 -39.84 -15.60 25.24
N CYS A 252 -39.35 -14.97 26.32
CA CYS A 252 -39.80 -15.21 27.69
C CYS A 252 -39.43 -14.04 28.62
N LYS A 253 -40.45 -13.23 28.92
CA LYS A 253 -40.74 -12.46 30.15
C LYS A 253 -39.69 -12.44 31.28
N ARG A 254 -39.34 -11.23 31.75
CA ARG A 254 -39.72 -10.72 33.09
C ARG A 254 -39.45 -9.21 33.22
N LYS A 255 -40.42 -8.52 33.82
CA LYS A 255 -40.45 -7.11 34.22
C LYS A 255 -39.66 -6.89 35.53
N LEU A 256 -39.27 -5.64 35.76
CA LEU A 256 -39.16 -4.84 37.00
C LEU A 256 -38.02 -3.82 36.78
N ALA A 257 -38.03 -2.54 37.16
CA ALA A 257 -39.02 -1.57 37.60
C ALA A 257 -38.27 -0.21 37.66
N GLU A 258 -39.01 0.89 37.57
CA GLU A 258 -38.57 2.28 37.70
C GLU A 258 -38.03 2.65 39.10
N ALA A 259 -37.13 3.62 39.14
CA ALA A 259 -36.94 4.68 40.17
C ALA A 259 -35.80 5.57 39.63
N ASP A 260 -35.97 6.80 39.14
CA ASP A 260 -36.64 8.01 39.62
C ASP A 260 -36.03 8.64 40.88
N CYS A 261 -35.92 9.97 40.81
CA CYS A 261 -35.44 10.97 41.79
C CYS A 261 -33.94 11.32 41.77
N LYS A 262 -33.47 12.54 41.48
CA LYS A 262 -33.87 13.95 41.75
C LYS A 262 -32.93 14.60 42.78
N LEU A 263 -32.60 15.87 42.48
CA LEU A 263 -32.16 16.95 43.39
C LEU A 263 -30.69 16.80 43.88
N LYS A 264 -29.86 17.84 44.02
CA LYS A 264 -30.04 19.29 43.97
C LYS A 264 -28.66 19.97 44.08
N ASP A 265 -28.57 21.22 43.60
CA ASP A 265 -28.00 22.43 44.24
C ASP A 265 -26.65 22.34 45.00
N GLU A 266 -25.77 23.32 45.03
CA GLU A 266 -25.69 24.70 44.54
C GLU A 266 -24.31 25.24 44.98
N THR A 267 -23.69 26.05 44.12
CA THR A 267 -23.00 27.33 44.41
C THR A 267 -21.82 27.48 45.40
N MET A 268 -21.10 28.58 45.11
CA MET A 268 -20.25 29.42 45.98
C MET A 268 -18.74 29.20 45.82
N THR A 269 -18.05 29.98 44.98
CA THR A 269 -17.65 31.41 45.06
C THR A 269 -16.29 31.59 45.72
N ASP A 270 -15.43 32.34 45.04
CA ASP A 270 -14.53 33.42 45.54
C ASP A 270 -13.38 33.55 44.54
N GLU A 271 -13.37 34.53 43.62
CA GLU A 271 -12.98 35.94 43.81
C GLU A 271 -11.58 36.14 44.43
N LEU A 272 -10.62 36.67 43.64
CA LEU A 272 -10.09 38.04 43.74
C LEU A 272 -8.65 38.22 43.22
N GLY A 273 -8.45 39.34 42.52
CA GLY A 273 -7.19 40.11 42.49
C GLY A 273 -6.40 39.99 41.17
N SER A 274 -6.54 40.84 40.15
CA SER A 274 -6.36 42.31 40.02
C SER A 274 -4.91 42.79 39.77
N GLY A 275 -4.76 43.71 38.80
CA GLY A 275 -3.54 44.48 38.47
C GLY A 275 -3.01 44.20 37.06
N SER A 276 -3.50 44.80 35.96
CA SER A 276 -3.44 46.21 35.53
C SER A 276 -2.01 46.74 35.33
N LEU A 277 -1.60 46.98 34.07
CA LEU A 277 -1.39 48.31 33.48
C LEU A 277 -0.54 48.24 32.19
N ASN A 278 -1.12 48.79 31.10
CA ASN A 278 -0.58 49.73 30.10
C ASN A 278 0.87 49.55 29.58
N GLY A 279 1.18 49.68 28.29
CA GLY A 279 0.42 50.20 27.16
C GLY A 279 1.41 50.67 26.08
N GLY A 280 0.93 50.65 24.82
CA GLY A 280 1.50 51.34 23.66
C GLY A 280 2.66 50.64 22.95
N ASP A 281 2.87 50.78 21.65
CA ASP A 281 2.03 51.27 20.55
C ASP A 281 2.86 51.06 19.25
N VAL A 282 2.16 50.80 18.14
CA VAL A 282 2.51 51.21 16.75
C VAL A 282 3.45 50.35 15.85
N SER A 283 2.86 50.07 14.67
CA SER A 283 3.37 49.75 13.30
C SER A 283 3.97 48.37 13.02
N CYS A 284 3.27 47.51 12.27
CA CYS A 284 3.05 47.51 10.80
C CYS A 284 4.30 47.18 9.95
N ASP A 285 4.23 45.95 9.44
CA ASP A 285 4.37 45.59 8.03
C ASP A 285 5.73 45.20 7.43
N ILE A 286 5.76 43.89 7.13
CA ILE A 286 6.08 43.29 5.82
C ILE A 286 7.56 43.30 5.42
N LEU A 287 8.25 42.19 5.71
CA LEU A 287 9.04 41.35 4.79
C LEU A 287 10.05 40.52 5.59
N LEU A 288 9.97 39.19 5.49
CA LEU A 288 11.08 38.28 5.14
C LEU A 288 10.75 36.83 5.53
N GLN A 289 9.99 36.15 4.67
CA GLN A 289 10.20 34.74 4.42
C GLN A 289 11.54 34.57 3.70
N LYS A 290 12.54 34.05 4.40
CA LYS A 290 13.54 33.05 3.93
C LYS A 290 14.72 33.00 4.90
N ASN A 291 15.10 31.77 5.22
CA ASN A 291 16.31 31.35 5.93
C ASN A 291 16.35 31.53 7.44
N ARG A 292 15.90 30.50 8.19
CA ARG A 292 16.67 29.93 9.32
C ARG A 292 16.32 28.45 9.54
N PHE A 293 16.93 27.55 8.76
CA PHE A 293 17.30 26.23 9.27
C PHE A 293 18.70 26.36 9.87
N LYS A 294 18.79 26.46 11.19
CA LYS A 294 20.03 26.19 11.93
C LYS A 294 19.67 25.64 13.31
N LYS A 295 20.06 24.37 13.52
CA LYS A 295 20.32 23.69 14.79
C LYS A 295 19.29 23.97 15.91
N MET A 296 18.25 23.16 15.99
CA MET A 296 17.62 22.86 17.28
C MET A 296 18.36 21.65 17.89
N ASN A 297 19.00 21.88 19.04
CA ASN A 297 19.46 20.84 19.93
C ASN A 297 18.24 20.09 20.46
N LEU A 298 18.07 18.84 20.04
CA LEU A 298 17.14 17.90 20.66
C LEU A 298 17.77 17.41 21.96
N ASN A 299 17.37 18.01 23.08
CA ASN A 299 17.49 17.31 24.34
C ASN A 299 16.45 16.18 24.37
N CYS A 300 16.97 15.01 24.75
CA CYS A 300 16.35 13.71 24.70
C CYS A 300 15.39 13.54 25.88
N ASP A 301 14.08 13.48 25.61
CA ASP A 301 13.12 12.85 26.53
C ASP A 301 12.83 11.42 26.03
N ARG A 302 13.68 10.49 26.48
CA ARG A 302 13.40 9.07 26.50
C ARG A 302 12.41 8.80 27.64
N ASN A 303 11.13 8.72 27.31
CA ASN A 303 10.10 7.86 27.90
C ASN A 303 8.71 8.35 27.46
N ARG A 304 8.25 7.92 26.29
CA ARG A 304 6.84 8.05 25.89
C ARG A 304 6.12 6.74 26.18
N SER A 305 5.77 6.53 27.44
CA SER A 305 4.65 5.66 27.82
C SER A 305 3.53 6.59 28.29
N VAL A 306 2.47 6.74 27.50
CA VAL A 306 1.24 7.35 28.00
C VAL A 306 0.66 6.37 29.00
N SER A 307 0.83 6.64 30.30
CA SER A 307 0.17 5.88 31.34
C SER A 307 -1.33 6.13 31.23
N PHE A 308 -2.08 5.16 30.72
CA PHE A 308 -3.52 5.10 30.93
C PHE A 308 -3.76 4.74 32.39
N SER A 309 -3.72 5.74 33.28
CA SER A 309 -4.17 5.58 34.66
C SER A 309 -5.70 5.50 34.65
N CYS A 310 -6.23 4.30 34.89
CA CYS A 310 -7.60 4.12 35.35
C CYS A 310 -7.53 3.35 36.67
N ASP A 311 -8.14 3.92 37.70
CA ASP A 311 -8.20 3.43 39.06
C ASP A 311 -8.59 1.94 39.13
N TYR A 312 -7.69 1.13 39.67
CA TYR A 312 -8.01 -0.20 40.15
C TYR A 312 -7.27 -0.47 41.46
N ASP A 313 -7.48 0.41 42.45
CA ASP A 313 -7.10 0.17 43.83
C ASP A 313 -8.34 0.06 44.71
N SER A 314 -8.79 -1.18 44.93
CA SER A 314 -9.46 -1.62 46.16
C SER A 314 -9.60 -3.14 46.16
N LEU A 315 -8.49 -3.86 46.39
CA LEU A 315 -8.44 -5.10 47.18
C LEU A 315 -7.05 -5.74 47.08
N LYS A 316 -6.17 -5.45 48.04
CA LYS A 316 -5.42 -6.43 48.86
C LYS A 316 -4.23 -5.77 49.55
N LYS A 317 -4.31 -5.63 50.88
CA LYS A 317 -3.15 -5.69 51.77
C LYS A 317 -3.19 -7.03 52.49
N ALA A 318 -2.19 -7.88 52.24
CA ALA A 318 -1.53 -8.70 53.25
C ALA A 318 -0.30 -9.41 52.65
N ASN A 319 0.87 -8.98 53.11
CA ASN A 319 2.12 -9.72 53.35
C ASN A 319 2.86 -10.41 52.19
N GLY A 320 3.92 -9.72 51.73
CA GLY A 320 5.33 -10.13 51.84
C GLY A 320 5.78 -11.52 51.38
N SER A 321 6.65 -11.58 50.37
CA SER A 321 7.98 -12.22 50.44
C SER A 321 8.67 -12.19 49.08
N VAL A 322 9.94 -11.85 49.12
CA VAL A 322 10.99 -12.07 48.10
C VAL A 322 10.95 -13.52 47.59
N TYR A 323 11.13 -13.76 46.28
CA TYR A 323 12.07 -14.73 45.69
C TYR A 323 12.10 -14.64 44.15
N SER A 324 13.33 -14.62 43.63
CA SER A 324 13.71 -14.88 42.24
C SER A 324 13.56 -16.37 41.93
N THR A 325 13.04 -16.73 40.75
CA THR A 325 13.49 -17.91 39.97
C THR A 325 12.96 -17.87 38.53
N SER A 326 13.87 -18.15 37.60
CA SER A 326 13.65 -18.69 36.26
C SER A 326 12.68 -19.88 36.23
N PHE A 327 11.87 -20.02 35.17
CA PHE A 327 11.35 -21.32 34.77
C PHE A 327 11.07 -21.42 33.25
N SER A 328 11.61 -22.48 32.68
CA SER A 328 11.39 -23.04 31.35
C SER A 328 10.13 -23.92 31.32
N GLY A 329 9.42 -23.93 30.19
CA GLY A 329 8.74 -25.14 29.70
C GLY A 329 7.21 -25.20 29.82
N GLU A 330 6.63 -25.69 28.72
CA GLU A 330 5.39 -26.48 28.62
C GLU A 330 4.04 -25.75 28.44
N HIS A 331 3.63 -25.62 27.18
CA HIS A 331 2.25 -25.89 26.74
C HIS A 331 2.24 -26.23 25.23
N ALA A 332 2.75 -27.42 24.90
CA ALA A 332 2.62 -28.05 23.59
C ALA A 332 1.94 -29.42 23.75
N THR A 333 0.65 -29.41 24.10
CA THR A 333 -0.12 -30.65 24.33
C THR A 333 -1.56 -30.54 23.83
N PHE A 334 -1.75 -30.06 22.60
CA PHE A 334 -3.07 -30.14 21.95
C PHE A 334 -3.09 -30.87 20.60
N PHE A 335 -1.95 -31.00 19.89
CA PHE A 335 -1.92 -31.61 18.55
C PHE A 335 -1.47 -33.07 18.47
N ASN A 336 -1.15 -33.72 19.58
CA ASN A 336 -0.72 -35.14 19.57
C ASN A 336 -1.89 -36.16 19.59
N PHE A 337 -3.14 -35.74 19.42
CA PHE A 337 -4.30 -36.63 19.54
C PHE A 337 -4.94 -37.07 18.20
N LEU A 338 -4.41 -36.67 17.04
CA LEU A 338 -4.98 -37.06 15.73
C LEU A 338 -4.07 -37.94 14.86
N ARG A 339 -2.97 -38.50 15.40
CA ARG A 339 -2.02 -39.30 14.60
C ARG A 339 -2.08 -40.82 14.77
N ASN A 340 -3.11 -41.37 15.40
CA ASN A 340 -3.27 -42.82 15.51
C ASN A 340 -4.60 -43.28 14.93
N SER A 341 -4.62 -43.62 13.64
CA SER A 341 -5.39 -44.74 13.07
C SER A 341 -4.98 -44.96 11.62
N CYS A 342 -4.83 -46.23 11.24
CA CYS A 342 -4.54 -46.78 9.91
C CYS A 342 -3.05 -46.99 9.57
N SER A 343 -2.53 -48.11 10.10
CA SER A 343 -1.42 -48.85 9.50
C SER A 343 -1.87 -49.49 8.19
N LEU A 344 -1.09 -49.34 7.12
CA LEU A 344 -0.90 -50.39 6.12
C LEU A 344 0.55 -50.36 5.67
N ASP A 345 1.22 -51.48 5.96
CA ASP A 345 2.60 -51.81 5.66
C ASP A 345 2.70 -52.26 4.19
N SER A 346 3.62 -51.67 3.44
CA SER A 346 4.18 -52.29 2.25
C SER A 346 5.63 -51.85 2.07
N SER A 347 6.50 -52.42 2.90
CA SER A 347 7.92 -52.51 2.61
C SER A 347 8.19 -53.47 1.43
N ARG A 348 8.79 -52.97 0.34
CA ARG A 348 9.74 -53.69 -0.54
C ARG A 348 10.13 -52.83 -1.76
N LEU A 349 11.42 -52.88 -2.12
CA LEU A 349 12.08 -52.41 -3.37
C LEU A 349 12.52 -50.92 -3.34
N PHE A 350 13.78 -50.47 -3.47
CA PHE A 350 15.07 -51.08 -3.80
C PHE A 350 16.25 -50.26 -3.20
N LYS A 351 17.25 -51.01 -2.71
CA LYS A 351 18.71 -50.80 -2.56
C LYS A 351 19.38 -49.43 -2.81
N LYS A 352 20.06 -48.94 -1.75
CA LYS A 352 21.38 -48.23 -1.75
C LYS A 352 22.49 -49.10 -2.35
N VAL A 353 23.53 -48.51 -2.96
CA VAL A 353 25.00 -48.51 -2.58
C VAL A 353 25.77 -47.44 -3.44
N PRO A 354 27.08 -47.09 -3.25
CA PRO A 354 27.57 -45.89 -2.53
C PRO A 354 28.62 -45.01 -3.28
N GLU A 355 29.12 -43.98 -2.57
CA GLU A 355 30.30 -43.14 -2.86
C GLU A 355 31.64 -43.92 -2.82
N ASP A 356 32.60 -43.55 -3.68
CA ASP A 356 34.02 -43.23 -3.36
C ASP A 356 34.90 -43.16 -4.63
N ALA A 357 35.68 -42.07 -4.77
CA ALA A 357 37.10 -42.00 -5.21
C ALA A 357 37.49 -40.69 -5.95
N VAL A 358 38.61 -40.12 -5.54
CA VAL A 358 39.37 -38.94 -6.04
C VAL A 358 40.85 -39.39 -6.14
N PRO A 359 41.84 -38.69 -6.76
CA PRO A 359 41.96 -37.97 -8.04
C PRO A 359 43.11 -38.55 -8.93
N LEU A 360 43.27 -38.10 -10.19
CA LEU A 360 44.55 -38.19 -10.92
C LEU A 360 44.80 -36.99 -11.86
N THR A 361 46.09 -36.69 -12.02
CA THR A 361 46.77 -35.48 -12.48
C THR A 361 47.02 -35.39 -14.01
N ASN A 362 47.24 -34.15 -14.51
CA ASN A 362 47.55 -33.69 -15.89
C ASN A 362 48.80 -34.35 -16.55
N PRO A 363 49.03 -34.21 -17.89
CA PRO A 363 49.71 -33.01 -18.45
C PRO A 363 49.29 -32.54 -19.87
N ASP A 364 49.49 -31.24 -20.12
CA ASP A 364 49.90 -30.50 -21.33
C ASP A 364 49.45 -30.89 -22.76
N CYS A 365 48.83 -29.92 -23.45
CA CYS A 365 49.14 -29.57 -24.84
C CYS A 365 48.73 -28.11 -25.17
N ASP A 366 49.68 -27.38 -25.76
CA ASP A 366 49.74 -25.95 -26.10
C ASP A 366 48.95 -25.61 -27.42
N PRO A 367 48.90 -24.36 -27.96
CA PRO A 367 47.65 -23.71 -28.30
C PRO A 367 47.64 -23.22 -29.77
N THR A 368 46.97 -23.93 -30.68
CA THR A 368 46.80 -23.42 -32.04
C THR A 368 45.43 -23.75 -32.60
N THR A 369 44.43 -22.92 -32.32
CA THR A 369 43.48 -22.41 -33.33
C THR A 369 42.57 -21.36 -32.71
N SER A 370 43.03 -20.11 -32.76
CA SER A 370 42.14 -18.95 -32.72
C SER A 370 41.36 -18.86 -34.04
N LYS A 371 40.17 -18.28 -33.97
CA LYS A 371 39.34 -17.69 -35.06
C LYS A 371 38.09 -18.42 -35.57
N ALA A 372 37.62 -19.51 -34.96
CA ALA A 372 36.31 -20.10 -35.34
C ALA A 372 35.23 -20.10 -34.24
N GLN A 373 35.56 -19.82 -32.98
CA GLN A 373 34.59 -19.87 -31.86
C GLN A 373 34.28 -18.51 -31.21
N GLN A 374 34.87 -17.41 -31.66
CA GLN A 374 34.51 -16.04 -31.21
C GLN A 374 33.51 -15.31 -32.13
N ALA A 375 32.96 -16.00 -33.14
CA ALA A 375 31.97 -15.44 -34.07
C ALA A 375 30.53 -15.96 -33.82
N ALA A 376 30.32 -16.90 -32.90
CA ALA A 376 29.02 -17.51 -32.63
C ALA A 376 28.32 -17.00 -31.34
N GLU A 377 28.98 -16.18 -30.53
CA GLU A 377 28.40 -15.60 -29.29
C GLU A 377 28.08 -14.09 -29.39
N LYS A 378 28.27 -13.47 -30.56
CA LYS A 378 27.92 -12.05 -30.80
C LYS A 378 26.69 -11.84 -31.71
N SER A 379 25.94 -12.91 -31.99
CA SER A 379 24.81 -12.88 -32.92
C SER A 379 23.55 -13.54 -32.32
N LYS A 380 23.21 -13.23 -31.06
CA LYS A 380 21.80 -13.24 -30.67
C LYS A 380 21.28 -11.82 -30.86
N VAL A 381 20.76 -11.61 -32.06
CA VAL A 381 20.00 -10.46 -32.48
C VAL A 381 18.89 -10.21 -31.45
N THR A 382 19.09 -9.25 -30.54
CA THR A 382 17.97 -8.56 -29.88
C THR A 382 17.16 -7.97 -31.02
N ALA A 383 16.00 -8.55 -31.32
CA ALA A 383 15.05 -7.94 -32.22
C ALA A 383 14.81 -6.52 -31.69
N SER A 384 15.29 -5.51 -32.42
CA SER A 384 15.15 -4.10 -32.07
C SER A 384 13.66 -3.75 -32.12
N THR A 385 12.97 -4.00 -31.00
CA THR A 385 11.62 -3.52 -30.78
C THR A 385 11.72 -2.01 -30.64
N LYS A 386 11.02 -1.28 -31.50
CA LYS A 386 10.92 0.18 -31.37
C LYS A 386 10.40 0.51 -29.97
N PRO A 387 10.94 1.55 -29.32
CA PRO A 387 10.42 2.00 -28.04
C PRO A 387 8.93 2.36 -28.17
N ARG A 388 8.15 2.02 -27.15
CA ARG A 388 6.70 2.30 -27.10
C ARG A 388 6.35 3.53 -26.30
N TRP A 389 7.21 3.93 -25.38
CA TRP A 389 6.91 5.03 -24.46
C TRP A 389 7.98 6.09 -24.58
N LEU A 390 7.57 7.35 -24.56
CA LEU A 390 8.42 8.52 -24.39
C LEU A 390 8.06 9.18 -23.06
N ILE A 391 9.07 9.45 -22.24
CA ILE A 391 8.92 9.95 -20.87
C ILE A 391 9.78 11.20 -20.72
N GLU A 392 9.16 12.30 -20.29
CA GLU A 392 9.85 13.54 -19.94
C GLU A 392 10.03 13.61 -18.43
N VAL A 393 11.27 13.85 -18.00
CA VAL A 393 11.66 13.83 -16.59
C VAL A 393 12.40 15.11 -16.23
N LEU A 394 11.87 15.83 -15.24
CA LEU A 394 12.51 17.01 -14.66
C LEU A 394 13.40 16.58 -13.48
N ASP A 395 14.69 16.87 -13.58
CA ASP A 395 15.60 16.81 -12.42
C ASP A 395 15.38 18.05 -11.53
N ILE A 396 15.05 17.84 -10.26
CA ILE A 396 14.70 18.90 -9.32
C ILE A 396 15.91 19.78 -8.98
N LYS A 397 17.11 19.18 -8.92
CA LYS A 397 18.35 19.88 -8.53
C LYS A 397 18.87 20.73 -9.68
N THR A 398 18.97 20.16 -10.87
CA THR A 398 19.55 20.84 -12.04
C THR A 398 18.52 21.68 -12.80
N ARG A 399 17.22 21.44 -12.58
CA ARG A 399 16.10 22.05 -13.33
C ARG A 399 16.12 21.75 -14.83
N THR A 400 16.76 20.65 -15.23
CA THR A 400 16.82 20.20 -16.62
C THR A 400 15.78 19.14 -16.90
N VAL A 401 15.18 19.18 -18.09
CA VAL A 401 14.32 18.10 -18.59
C VAL A 401 15.15 17.12 -19.41
N ILE A 402 15.05 15.84 -19.09
CA ILE A 402 15.70 14.73 -19.78
C ILE A 402 14.61 13.85 -20.37
N THR A 403 14.79 13.45 -21.63
CA THR A 403 13.85 12.58 -22.34
C THR A 403 14.34 11.14 -22.32
N TYR A 404 13.47 10.24 -21.90
CA TYR A 404 13.68 8.80 -21.93
C TYR A 404 12.73 8.14 -22.92
N THR A 405 13.14 6.99 -23.44
CA THR A 405 12.24 6.08 -24.14
C THR A 405 12.34 4.69 -23.54
N CYS A 406 11.24 3.93 -23.56
CA CYS A 406 11.28 2.53 -23.14
C CYS A 406 10.33 1.60 -23.88
N ASN A 407 10.59 0.30 -23.73
CA ASN A 407 9.73 -0.76 -24.25
C ASN A 407 8.54 -0.99 -23.31
N SER A 408 8.81 -1.10 -22.01
CA SER A 408 7.82 -1.31 -20.96
C SER A 408 7.82 -0.19 -19.91
N LEU A 409 6.62 0.26 -19.55
CA LEU A 409 6.39 1.27 -18.51
C LEU A 409 5.73 0.62 -17.30
N VAL A 410 6.21 0.91 -16.09
CA VAL A 410 5.64 0.41 -14.84
C VAL A 410 5.26 1.57 -13.93
N LEU A 411 3.98 1.62 -13.55
CA LEU A 411 3.45 2.53 -12.56
C LEU A 411 3.62 1.91 -11.17
N ALA A 412 4.39 2.57 -10.30
CA ALA A 412 4.71 2.14 -8.94
C ALA A 412 4.62 3.31 -7.94
N ASN A 413 3.77 4.29 -8.23
CA ASN A 413 3.66 5.59 -7.54
C ASN A 413 3.17 5.51 -6.07
N GLY A 414 2.69 4.35 -5.61
CA GLY A 414 2.00 4.27 -4.32
C GLY A 414 0.67 5.04 -4.35
N ALA A 415 0.12 5.43 -3.21
CA ALA A 415 -1.22 6.05 -3.14
C ALA A 415 -1.30 7.30 -2.27
N SER A 416 -0.15 7.91 -1.96
CA SER A 416 -0.02 8.96 -0.94
C SER A 416 0.37 10.33 -1.49
N ASP A 417 0.40 10.51 -2.82
CA ASP A 417 0.84 11.77 -3.43
C ASP A 417 -0.15 12.93 -3.16
N LEU A 418 -1.45 12.68 -3.37
CA LEU A 418 -2.48 13.72 -3.33
C LEU A 418 -3.50 13.39 -2.23
N PRO A 419 -3.61 14.20 -1.16
CA PRO A 419 -4.67 14.01 -0.18
C PRO A 419 -6.04 14.28 -0.81
N ASN A 420 -7.05 13.52 -0.40
CA ASN A 420 -8.42 13.79 -0.78
C ASN A 420 -8.90 15.07 -0.08
N ARG A 421 -9.49 15.98 -0.84
CA ARG A 421 -9.98 17.27 -0.36
C ARG A 421 -11.49 17.25 -0.19
N LEU A 422 -11.97 17.96 0.83
CA LEU A 422 -13.39 18.28 0.98
C LEU A 422 -13.68 19.56 0.21
N MET A 423 -14.75 19.56 -0.58
CA MET A 423 -15.30 20.81 -1.11
C MET A 423 -16.10 21.46 0.00
N ILE A 424 -15.45 22.28 0.83
CA ILE A 424 -16.09 22.95 1.97
C ILE A 424 -17.01 24.05 1.46
N CYS A 425 -16.44 25.00 0.71
CA CYS A 425 -17.17 26.09 0.06
C CYS A 425 -16.67 26.24 -1.39
N ASN A 426 -17.58 26.39 -2.36
CA ASN A 426 -17.20 26.55 -3.77
C ASN A 426 -16.53 27.90 -4.06
N ASP A 427 -16.80 28.91 -3.24
CA ASP A 427 -16.42 30.30 -3.51
C ASP A 427 -15.24 30.77 -2.65
N LYS A 428 -14.73 29.92 -1.74
CA LYS A 428 -13.61 30.24 -0.84
C LYS A 428 -12.44 29.28 -1.05
N LYS A 429 -11.22 29.80 -0.91
CA LYS A 429 -9.99 28.98 -0.92
C LYS A 429 -9.76 28.37 0.44
N ASP A 430 -9.35 27.10 0.50
CA ASP A 430 -8.89 26.41 1.71
C ASP A 430 -8.07 27.37 2.61
N PRO A 431 -8.44 27.51 3.91
CA PRO A 431 -7.73 28.42 4.79
C PRO A 431 -6.33 27.91 5.09
N ASN A 432 -5.38 28.80 5.39
CA ASN A 432 -3.98 28.42 5.66
C ASN A 432 -3.82 27.49 6.89
N TRP A 433 -4.84 27.43 7.76
CA TRP A 433 -4.92 26.56 8.94
C TRP A 433 -5.69 25.25 8.66
N LEU A 434 -5.94 24.91 7.40
CA LEU A 434 -6.42 23.58 6.97
C LEU A 434 -5.23 22.71 6.56
N LEU A 435 -5.08 21.57 7.24
CA LEU A 435 -4.03 20.60 6.98
C LEU A 435 -4.60 19.30 6.40
N HIS A 436 -3.77 18.51 5.71
CA HIS A 436 -4.20 17.29 5.02
C HIS A 436 -3.36 16.05 5.33
N ASP A 437 -2.41 16.17 6.25
CA ASP A 437 -1.52 15.07 6.63
C ASP A 437 -1.10 15.21 8.10
N VAL A 438 -0.71 14.07 8.69
CA VAL A 438 -0.38 13.97 10.12
C VAL A 438 0.93 14.69 10.45
N ARG A 439 1.88 14.74 9.51
CA ARG A 439 3.18 15.38 9.74
C ARG A 439 3.02 16.90 9.85
N SER A 440 2.25 17.51 8.96
CA SER A 440 1.91 18.93 9.04
C SER A 440 1.15 19.25 10.33
N LEU A 441 0.23 18.37 10.76
CA LEU A 441 -0.44 18.49 12.06
C LEU A 441 0.56 18.51 13.22
N GLU A 442 1.53 17.60 13.28
CA GLU A 442 2.47 17.56 14.39
C GLU A 442 3.33 18.82 14.48
N ILE A 443 3.81 19.31 13.33
CA ILE A 443 4.56 20.57 13.22
C ILE A 443 3.69 21.74 13.70
N GLU A 444 2.46 21.84 13.19
CA GLU A 444 1.54 22.93 13.53
C GLU A 444 1.16 22.89 15.02
N LEU A 445 0.97 21.71 15.61
CA LEU A 445 0.75 21.56 17.05
C LEU A 445 1.91 22.14 17.87
N ASP A 446 3.16 21.86 17.49
CA ASP A 446 4.33 22.38 18.20
C ASP A 446 4.43 23.90 18.09
N LEU A 447 4.19 24.46 16.90
CA LEU A 447 4.17 25.90 16.69
C LEU A 447 3.03 26.57 17.48
N TYR A 448 1.85 25.98 17.46
CA TYR A 448 0.68 26.47 18.18
C TYR A 448 0.92 26.54 19.69
N LEU A 449 1.50 25.49 20.28
CA LEU A 449 1.79 25.42 21.73
C LEU A 449 2.94 26.36 22.14
N GLN A 450 3.87 26.67 21.25
CA GLN A 450 4.91 27.68 21.52
C GLN A 450 4.35 29.11 21.55
N GLN A 451 3.29 29.37 20.76
CA GLN A 451 2.70 30.69 20.61
C GLN A 451 1.56 30.97 21.59
N ASN A 452 0.90 29.93 22.11
CA ASN A 452 -0.26 30.05 22.99
C ASN A 452 0.06 29.47 24.37
N THR A 453 0.01 30.33 25.39
CA THR A 453 0.25 29.95 26.80
C THR A 453 -1.03 29.73 27.62
N GLY A 454 -2.20 30.01 27.03
CA GLY A 454 -3.52 29.81 27.65
C GLY A 454 -4.08 28.41 27.43
N GLU A 455 -5.35 28.21 27.79
CA GLU A 455 -6.07 26.99 27.44
C GLU A 455 -6.17 26.87 25.91
N PRO A 456 -5.71 25.75 25.32
CA PRO A 456 -5.68 25.61 23.87
C PRO A 456 -7.09 25.44 23.30
N ASP A 457 -7.39 26.19 22.25
CA ASP A 457 -8.56 25.96 21.39
C ASP A 457 -8.47 24.53 20.80
N PRO A 458 -9.61 23.85 20.56
CA PRO A 458 -9.58 22.49 20.04
C PRO A 458 -9.07 22.41 18.60
N VAL A 459 -8.49 21.26 18.24
CA VAL A 459 -8.21 20.91 16.83
C VAL A 459 -9.36 20.08 16.28
N LEU A 460 -9.90 20.49 15.13
CA LEU A 460 -10.88 19.68 14.39
C LEU A 460 -10.16 18.63 13.54
N ILE A 461 -10.43 17.36 13.78
CA ILE A 461 -9.92 16.24 13.00
C ILE A 461 -11.08 15.62 12.22
N VAL A 462 -10.94 15.57 10.90
CA VAL A 462 -11.96 15.08 9.98
C VAL A 462 -11.54 13.76 9.35
N GLY A 463 -12.37 12.73 9.49
CA GLY A 463 -12.14 11.40 8.95
C GLY A 463 -12.07 10.36 10.06
N ALA A 464 -12.26 9.09 9.70
CA ALA A 464 -12.37 8.01 10.68
C ALA A 464 -11.32 6.89 10.47
N GLY A 465 -10.30 7.16 9.65
CA GLY A 465 -9.29 6.16 9.25
C GLY A 465 -8.16 6.05 10.25
N LEU A 466 -7.20 5.16 9.97
CA LEU A 466 -6.02 5.01 10.82
C LEU A 466 -5.22 6.32 10.93
N SER A 467 -5.04 7.07 9.84
CA SER A 467 -4.40 8.40 9.90
C SER A 467 -5.14 9.39 10.79
N ALA A 468 -6.48 9.34 10.81
CA ALA A 468 -7.27 10.18 11.72
C ALA A 468 -7.09 9.74 13.18
N ALA A 469 -6.98 8.43 13.44
CA ALA A 469 -6.65 7.92 14.77
C ALA A 469 -5.24 8.36 15.22
N ASP A 470 -4.24 8.32 14.34
CA ASP A 470 -2.89 8.82 14.61
C ASP A 470 -2.92 10.30 14.99
N ALA A 471 -3.66 11.11 14.23
CA ALA A 471 -3.86 12.53 14.54
C ALA A 471 -4.52 12.74 15.91
N ILE A 472 -5.56 11.98 16.25
CA ILE A 472 -6.23 12.06 17.55
C ILE A 472 -5.25 11.72 18.68
N ILE A 473 -4.44 10.67 18.51
CA ILE A 473 -3.44 10.25 19.49
C ILE A 473 -2.37 11.34 19.66
N ALA A 474 -1.85 11.89 18.55
CA ALA A 474 -0.84 12.95 18.56
C ALA A 474 -1.34 14.23 19.24
N THR A 475 -2.54 14.71 18.87
CA THR A 475 -3.13 15.92 19.44
C THR A 475 -3.42 15.76 20.93
N ARG A 476 -4.06 14.66 21.35
CA ARG A 476 -4.33 14.40 22.77
C ARG A 476 -3.05 14.19 23.57
N GLY A 477 -2.03 13.56 22.98
CA GLY A 477 -0.72 13.37 23.60
C GLY A 477 0.00 14.68 23.94
N LYS A 478 -0.37 15.79 23.28
CA LYS A 478 0.11 17.15 23.60
C LYS A 478 -0.86 17.94 24.47
N ASN A 479 -1.83 17.28 25.11
CA ASN A 479 -2.87 17.89 25.94
C ASN A 479 -3.74 18.93 25.22
N VAL A 480 -3.92 18.81 23.90
CA VAL A 480 -4.79 19.69 23.11
C VAL A 480 -6.16 19.01 22.92
N PRO A 481 -7.29 19.71 23.16
CA PRO A 481 -8.62 19.16 22.93
C PRO A 481 -8.87 18.78 21.46
N VAL A 482 -9.54 17.65 21.25
CA VAL A 482 -9.91 17.17 19.91
C VAL A 482 -11.42 17.26 19.68
N LEU A 483 -11.80 17.90 18.58
CA LEU A 483 -13.12 17.72 17.96
C LEU A 483 -12.98 16.71 16.82
N HIS A 484 -13.56 15.52 16.95
CA HIS A 484 -13.42 14.46 15.96
C HIS A 484 -14.70 14.28 15.13
N MET A 485 -14.67 14.72 13.88
CA MET A 485 -15.80 14.67 12.96
C MET A 485 -15.69 13.50 11.98
N PHE A 486 -16.77 12.73 11.85
CA PHE A 486 -16.84 11.61 10.92
C PHE A 486 -18.26 11.31 10.41
N ARG A 487 -18.37 10.90 9.15
CA ARG A 487 -19.64 10.79 8.41
C ARG A 487 -20.59 9.68 8.90
N ASN A 488 -20.05 8.59 9.46
CA ASN A 488 -20.84 7.40 9.80
C ASN A 488 -20.98 7.25 11.30
N LYS A 489 -22.18 6.94 11.80
CA LYS A 489 -22.41 6.66 13.22
C LYS A 489 -21.56 5.52 13.78
N TYR A 490 -21.23 4.55 12.92
CA TYR A 490 -20.41 3.40 13.26
C TYR A 490 -19.37 3.17 12.15
N ARG A 491 -18.09 3.08 12.55
CA ARG A 491 -17.05 2.45 11.73
C ARG A 491 -16.48 1.32 12.54
N ASP A 492 -16.49 0.10 12.04
CA ASP A 492 -15.98 -1.06 12.78
C ASP A 492 -14.47 -1.20 12.53
N LEU A 493 -13.64 -0.47 13.30
CA LEU A 493 -12.18 -0.57 13.23
C LEU A 493 -11.69 -1.93 13.74
N ASN A 494 -12.47 -2.62 14.57
CA ASN A 494 -12.16 -3.96 15.11
C ASN A 494 -12.00 -5.04 14.01
N LYS A 495 -12.54 -4.80 12.81
CA LYS A 495 -12.33 -5.70 11.65
C LYS A 495 -10.98 -5.51 10.97
N GLN A 496 -10.25 -4.44 11.30
CA GLN A 496 -9.03 -4.05 10.58
C GLN A 496 -7.75 -4.41 11.33
N LEU A 497 -7.76 -4.37 12.66
CA LEU A 497 -6.58 -4.54 13.50
C LEU A 497 -6.96 -5.34 14.76
N PRO A 498 -6.18 -6.35 15.18
CA PRO A 498 -6.37 -7.04 16.47
C PRO A 498 -6.08 -6.16 17.70
N GLU A 499 -6.96 -6.18 18.71
CA GLU A 499 -6.85 -5.32 19.91
C GLU A 499 -5.55 -5.50 20.69
N ASN A 500 -5.10 -6.74 20.84
CA ASN A 500 -3.87 -7.07 21.54
C ASN A 500 -2.60 -6.49 20.90
N MET A 501 -2.62 -6.23 19.58
CA MET A 501 -1.47 -5.67 18.86
C MET A 501 -1.55 -4.16 18.66
N TYR A 502 -2.75 -3.58 18.77
CA TYR A 502 -3.04 -2.19 18.42
C TYR A 502 -3.95 -1.50 19.46
N PRO A 503 -3.67 -1.59 20.77
CA PRO A 503 -4.55 -1.08 21.81
C PRO A 503 -4.83 0.43 21.68
N GLU A 504 -3.87 1.20 21.18
CA GLU A 504 -3.99 2.65 20.96
C GLU A 504 -5.11 3.00 19.95
N TYR A 505 -5.23 2.23 18.87
CA TYR A 505 -6.27 2.43 17.85
C TYR A 505 -7.64 1.98 18.35
N HIS A 506 -7.69 0.89 19.13
CA HIS A 506 -8.91 0.42 19.76
C HIS A 506 -9.42 1.42 20.79
N LYS A 507 -8.52 2.11 21.50
CA LYS A 507 -8.92 3.19 22.40
C LYS A 507 -9.60 4.34 21.65
N VAL A 508 -9.07 4.76 20.50
CA VAL A 508 -9.72 5.77 19.65
C VAL A 508 -11.11 5.29 19.21
N HIS A 509 -11.23 4.04 18.77
CA HIS A 509 -12.51 3.47 18.36
C HIS A 509 -13.52 3.39 19.52
N GLN A 510 -13.09 3.00 20.71
CA GLN A 510 -13.91 3.04 21.92
C GLN A 510 -14.42 4.46 22.20
N MET A 511 -13.56 5.48 22.08
CA MET A 511 -13.96 6.88 22.24
C MET A 511 -14.96 7.33 21.17
N MET A 512 -14.85 6.85 19.93
CA MET A 512 -15.82 7.16 18.87
C MET A 512 -17.22 6.61 19.15
N GLN A 513 -17.34 5.47 19.85
CA GLN A 513 -18.61 4.80 20.12
C GLN A 513 -19.27 5.23 21.44
N SER A 514 -18.50 5.87 22.30
CA SER A 514 -18.94 6.19 23.64
C SER A 514 -19.98 7.31 23.66
N THR A 515 -20.97 7.14 24.53
CA THR A 515 -21.93 8.19 24.87
C THR A 515 -21.43 9.05 26.03
N THR A 516 -20.41 8.62 26.77
CA THR A 516 -19.79 9.40 27.84
C THR A 516 -18.68 10.29 27.30
N PRO A 517 -18.55 11.53 27.79
CA PRO A 517 -17.50 12.44 27.38
C PRO A 517 -16.13 11.89 27.80
N TYR A 518 -15.13 12.04 26.94
CA TYR A 518 -13.74 11.74 27.24
C TYR A 518 -12.98 13.04 27.45
N THR A 519 -12.08 13.07 28.43
CA THR A 519 -11.20 14.20 28.64
C THR A 519 -10.39 14.48 27.37
N LEU A 520 -10.43 15.75 26.92
CA LEU A 520 -9.80 16.26 25.71
C LEU A 520 -10.29 15.61 24.39
N TYR A 521 -11.48 15.00 24.37
CA TYR A 521 -12.02 14.39 23.15
C TYR A 521 -13.55 14.49 23.07
N THR A 522 -14.01 15.05 21.95
CA THR A 522 -15.44 15.15 21.60
C THR A 522 -15.69 14.47 20.26
N ALA A 523 -16.53 13.43 20.24
CA ALA A 523 -16.96 12.78 19.01
C ALA A 523 -18.13 13.54 18.37
N LEU A 524 -18.06 13.74 17.05
CA LEU A 524 -19.08 14.39 16.22
C LEU A 524 -19.47 13.45 15.06
N PRO A 525 -20.24 12.38 15.35
CA PRO A 525 -20.71 11.44 14.33
C PRO A 525 -21.81 12.04 13.46
N GLU A 526 -21.85 11.66 12.18
CA GLU A 526 -22.88 12.09 11.21
C GLU A 526 -22.94 13.62 10.99
N TYR A 527 -21.78 14.29 11.11
CA TYR A 527 -21.60 15.69 10.73
C TYR A 527 -20.77 15.83 9.46
N THR A 528 -21.01 16.93 8.74
CA THR A 528 -20.22 17.40 7.60
C THR A 528 -19.75 18.83 7.83
N LEU A 529 -18.50 19.11 7.47
CA LEU A 529 -17.94 20.45 7.46
C LEU A 529 -18.48 21.20 6.23
N THR A 530 -19.23 22.28 6.46
CA THR A 530 -19.98 22.99 5.41
C THR A 530 -19.51 24.42 5.18
N ASP A 531 -18.95 25.09 6.19
CA ASP A 531 -18.33 26.40 6.01
C ASP A 531 -17.29 26.70 7.12
N TYR A 532 -16.57 27.79 6.96
CA TYR A 532 -15.65 28.34 7.96
C TYR A 532 -15.55 29.87 7.85
N SER A 533 -15.14 30.49 8.96
CA SER A 533 -14.77 31.91 9.03
C SER A 533 -13.29 32.03 9.37
N GLU A 534 -12.53 32.70 8.51
CA GLU A 534 -11.11 32.98 8.76
C GLU A 534 -10.92 34.00 9.88
N GLU A 535 -11.78 35.03 9.95
CA GLU A 535 -11.69 36.12 10.93
C GLU A 535 -11.72 35.60 12.37
N ASN A 536 -12.63 34.66 12.64
CA ASN A 536 -12.86 34.15 13.99
C ASN A 536 -12.29 32.75 14.23
N ARG A 537 -11.62 32.16 13.22
CA ARG A 537 -11.20 30.74 13.21
C ARG A 537 -12.32 29.80 13.68
N THR A 538 -13.49 29.96 13.08
CA THR A 538 -14.65 29.11 13.37
C THR A 538 -14.97 28.19 12.21
N VAL A 539 -15.45 27.00 12.53
CA VAL A 539 -15.92 25.98 11.58
C VAL A 539 -17.41 25.74 11.80
N ILE A 540 -18.16 25.61 10.71
CA ILE A 540 -19.58 25.31 10.72
C ILE A 540 -19.76 23.85 10.30
N LEU A 541 -20.37 23.09 11.20
CA LEU A 541 -20.65 21.67 11.02
C LEU A 541 -22.15 21.47 10.93
N THR A 542 -22.60 20.88 9.84
CA THR A 542 -24.00 20.54 9.61
C THR A 542 -24.20 19.07 9.94
N SER A 543 -25.10 18.78 10.88
CA SER A 543 -25.56 17.41 11.16
C SER A 543 -26.36 16.84 9.98
N LYS A 544 -26.49 15.52 9.92
CA LYS A 544 -27.37 14.85 8.96
C LYS A 544 -28.82 15.32 8.98
N ASP A 545 -29.30 15.80 10.12
CA ASP A 545 -30.65 16.35 10.28
C ASP A 545 -30.77 17.82 9.84
N GLY A 546 -29.70 18.40 9.26
CA GLY A 546 -29.66 19.77 8.76
C GLY A 546 -29.45 20.85 9.83
N LYS A 547 -29.16 20.45 11.08
CA LYS A 547 -28.83 21.39 12.16
C LYS A 547 -27.36 21.78 12.10
N ASP A 548 -27.11 23.08 12.07
CA ASP A 548 -25.77 23.66 12.11
C ASP A 548 -25.27 23.89 13.53
N ILE A 549 -23.98 23.65 13.73
CA ILE A 549 -23.25 23.96 14.97
C ILE A 549 -21.93 24.63 14.57
N SER A 550 -21.57 25.67 15.31
CA SER A 550 -20.31 26.40 15.10
C SER A 550 -19.34 26.12 16.25
N TYR A 551 -18.09 25.86 15.91
CA TYR A 551 -16.99 25.70 16.87
C TYR A 551 -15.86 26.65 16.53
N ARG A 552 -15.26 27.28 17.54
CA ARG A 552 -13.94 27.89 17.40
C ARG A 552 -12.87 26.81 17.51
N VAL A 553 -11.86 26.89 16.65
CA VAL A 553 -10.79 25.89 16.58
C VAL A 553 -9.42 26.57 16.49
N ALA A 554 -8.39 25.89 16.97
CA ALA A 554 -7.01 26.30 16.74
C ALA A 554 -6.68 26.24 15.24
N PHE A 555 -6.94 25.08 14.66
CA PHE A 555 -6.85 24.76 13.24
C PHE A 555 -7.58 23.44 12.96
N MET A 556 -7.63 22.99 11.69
CA MET A 556 -8.32 21.76 11.32
C MET A 556 -7.50 20.86 10.38
N VAL A 557 -7.74 19.55 10.46
CA VAL A 557 -7.02 18.53 9.70
C VAL A 557 -7.99 17.59 9.02
N VAL A 558 -7.88 17.46 7.70
CA VAL A 558 -8.74 16.61 6.86
C VAL A 558 -7.98 15.37 6.40
N LEU A 559 -8.31 14.23 7.03
CA LEU A 559 -7.64 12.92 6.85
C LEU A 559 -8.64 11.88 6.31
N ILE A 560 -9.13 12.14 5.11
CA ILE A 560 -10.15 11.32 4.42
C ILE A 560 -9.57 10.42 3.31
N GLY A 561 -8.29 10.08 3.43
CA GLY A 561 -7.53 9.28 2.47
C GLY A 561 -6.81 10.13 1.41
N SER A 562 -6.12 9.44 0.50
CA SER A 562 -5.28 10.03 -0.54
C SER A 562 -5.37 9.19 -1.81
N ARG A 563 -4.78 9.70 -2.89
CA ARG A 563 -4.72 9.07 -4.21
C ARG A 563 -3.34 9.29 -4.86
N PRO A 564 -2.93 8.44 -5.81
CA PRO A 564 -1.72 8.68 -6.59
C PRO A 564 -1.84 9.96 -7.43
N ASP A 565 -0.70 10.59 -7.71
CA ASP A 565 -0.60 11.62 -8.72
C ASP A 565 -0.19 10.97 -10.05
N LEU A 566 -1.14 10.91 -10.98
CA LEU A 566 -0.96 10.34 -12.32
C LEU A 566 -1.13 11.40 -13.42
N SER A 567 -1.01 12.69 -13.09
CA SER A 567 -1.24 13.79 -14.04
C SER A 567 -0.28 13.80 -15.23
N PHE A 568 0.83 13.06 -15.14
CA PHE A 568 1.79 12.88 -16.22
C PHE A 568 1.31 11.92 -17.31
N LEU A 569 0.26 11.13 -17.06
CA LEU A 569 -0.34 10.27 -18.08
C LEU A 569 -1.26 11.09 -19.01
N PRO A 570 -1.43 10.65 -20.27
CA PRO A 570 -2.39 11.27 -21.17
C PRO A 570 -3.81 11.27 -20.58
N GLY A 571 -4.52 12.40 -20.65
CA GLY A 571 -5.85 12.55 -20.03
C GLY A 571 -6.94 11.63 -20.58
N ASN A 572 -6.72 11.02 -21.75
CA ASN A 572 -7.59 10.00 -22.34
C ASN A 572 -7.35 8.59 -21.78
N PHE A 573 -6.35 8.37 -20.92
CA PHE A 573 -6.09 7.06 -20.34
C PHE A 573 -7.15 6.71 -19.30
N LYS A 574 -7.79 5.56 -19.50
CA LYS A 574 -8.85 5.00 -18.65
C LYS A 574 -8.38 3.69 -18.05
N ILE A 575 -7.52 3.80 -17.05
CA ILE A 575 -6.78 2.65 -16.50
C ILE A 575 -7.38 2.08 -15.20
N GLY A 576 -8.35 2.76 -14.58
CA GLY A 576 -9.02 2.26 -13.37
C GLY A 576 -9.97 1.11 -13.66
N LEU A 577 -10.31 0.30 -12.64
CA LEU A 577 -11.36 -0.73 -12.74
C LEU A 577 -12.70 -0.14 -13.20
N ASN A 578 -13.02 1.06 -12.73
CA ASN A 578 -14.10 1.91 -13.21
C ASN A 578 -13.50 3.14 -13.90
N GLU A 579 -13.67 3.20 -15.22
CA GLU A 579 -13.11 4.25 -16.10
C GLU A 579 -13.67 5.65 -15.82
N ASN A 580 -14.84 5.74 -15.17
CA ASN A 580 -15.50 7.01 -14.85
C ASN A 580 -15.06 7.57 -13.48
N MET A 581 -14.28 6.81 -12.72
CA MET A 581 -13.80 7.19 -11.39
C MET A 581 -12.29 7.43 -11.45
N LEU A 582 -11.80 8.34 -10.61
CA LEU A 582 -10.37 8.52 -10.43
C LEU A 582 -9.74 7.24 -9.85
N VAL A 583 -8.47 6.99 -10.20
CA VAL A 583 -7.72 5.87 -9.64
C VAL A 583 -7.45 6.12 -8.16
N ASP A 584 -7.70 5.11 -7.33
CA ASP A 584 -7.34 5.09 -5.92
C ASP A 584 -7.07 3.65 -5.45
N SER A 585 -6.24 3.47 -4.42
CA SER A 585 -5.76 2.13 -4.02
C SER A 585 -6.80 1.24 -3.33
N LYS A 586 -7.99 1.76 -2.98
CA LYS A 586 -8.98 1.04 -2.16
C LYS A 586 -10.28 0.79 -2.89
N THR A 587 -10.84 1.79 -3.55
CA THR A 587 -12.15 1.74 -4.20
C THR A 587 -12.07 1.59 -5.71
N ASN A 588 -11.03 2.09 -6.35
CA ASN A 588 -10.86 2.02 -7.80
C ASN A 588 -9.37 1.86 -8.21
N PRO A 589 -8.73 0.72 -7.88
CA PRO A 589 -7.36 0.45 -8.32
C PRO A 589 -7.29 0.31 -9.85
N ILE A 590 -6.06 0.31 -10.38
CA ILE A 590 -5.78 0.10 -11.80
C ILE A 590 -6.24 -1.31 -12.22
N ASN A 591 -6.90 -1.38 -13.37
CA ASN A 591 -7.39 -2.62 -13.96
C ASN A 591 -6.24 -3.43 -14.58
N ILE A 592 -5.65 -4.31 -13.78
CA ILE A 592 -4.57 -5.20 -14.22
C ILE A 592 -5.04 -6.63 -14.51
N ASP A 593 -4.31 -7.33 -15.37
CA ASP A 593 -4.22 -8.79 -15.30
C ASP A 593 -3.53 -9.16 -13.98
N LYS A 594 -4.24 -9.83 -13.05
CA LYS A 594 -3.72 -10.13 -11.71
C LYS A 594 -2.57 -11.15 -11.68
N LEU A 595 -2.35 -11.91 -12.76
CA LEU A 595 -1.26 -12.89 -12.87
C LEU A 595 0.00 -12.27 -13.49
N ARG A 596 -0.17 -11.25 -14.34
CA ARG A 596 0.93 -10.61 -15.11
C ARG A 596 1.23 -9.18 -14.69
N HIS A 597 0.31 -8.56 -13.94
CA HIS A 597 0.31 -7.14 -13.57
C HIS A 597 0.32 -6.16 -14.75
N SER A 598 0.05 -6.64 -15.97
CA SER A 598 -0.13 -5.79 -17.15
C SER A 598 -1.48 -5.07 -17.08
N VAL A 599 -1.50 -3.76 -17.37
CA VAL A 599 -2.72 -2.96 -17.40
C VAL A 599 -3.57 -3.40 -18.60
N ARG A 600 -4.83 -3.76 -18.35
CA ARG A 600 -5.74 -4.23 -19.40
C ARG A 600 -6.02 -3.11 -20.39
N GLY A 601 -5.98 -3.44 -21.68
CA GLY A 601 -6.18 -2.48 -22.77
C GLY A 601 -4.92 -1.72 -23.21
N TYR A 602 -3.79 -1.87 -22.51
CA TYR A 602 -2.55 -1.15 -22.81
C TYR A 602 -1.38 -2.12 -23.05
N LYS A 603 -0.64 -1.91 -24.15
CA LYS A 603 0.51 -2.76 -24.49
C LYS A 603 1.73 -2.32 -23.70
N GLN A 604 2.41 -3.27 -23.03
CA GLN A 604 3.64 -3.00 -22.28
C GLN A 604 3.51 -1.89 -21.22
N LEU A 605 2.33 -1.75 -20.63
CA LEU A 605 2.09 -0.95 -19.44
C LEU A 605 1.78 -1.90 -18.28
N TYR A 606 2.43 -1.71 -17.14
CA TYR A 606 2.21 -2.48 -15.92
C TYR A 606 1.93 -1.57 -14.75
N ALA A 607 1.30 -2.11 -13.71
CA ALA A 607 1.11 -1.40 -12.45
C ALA A 607 1.33 -2.35 -11.27
N MET A 608 1.92 -1.84 -10.19
CA MET A 608 2.17 -2.62 -8.97
C MET A 608 2.08 -1.80 -7.69
N GLY A 609 1.90 -2.53 -6.59
CA GLY A 609 1.72 -1.96 -5.26
C GLY A 609 0.31 -1.42 -5.01
N PRO A 610 0.14 -0.37 -4.17
CA PRO A 610 -1.18 0.05 -3.73
C PRO A 610 -2.15 0.38 -4.87
N ILE A 611 -1.66 1.00 -5.96
CA ILE A 611 -2.47 1.31 -7.14
C ILE A 611 -2.96 0.07 -7.89
N ALA A 612 -2.36 -1.10 -7.65
CA ALA A 612 -2.74 -2.40 -8.20
C ALA A 612 -3.40 -3.31 -7.13
N GLY A 613 -3.81 -2.76 -5.99
CA GLY A 613 -4.50 -3.48 -4.91
C GLY A 613 -3.61 -4.02 -3.80
N ASP A 614 -2.27 -4.01 -3.94
CA ASP A 614 -1.34 -4.48 -2.91
C ASP A 614 -0.96 -3.35 -1.95
N ASN A 615 -1.71 -3.24 -0.85
CA ASN A 615 -1.57 -2.13 0.10
C ASN A 615 -0.50 -2.34 1.19
N PHE A 616 0.02 -3.56 1.37
CA PHE A 616 1.03 -3.87 2.38
C PHE A 616 2.37 -4.20 1.72
N VAL A 617 3.48 -3.69 2.29
CA VAL A 617 4.84 -3.92 1.78
C VAL A 617 5.13 -5.39 1.54
N ARG A 618 4.68 -6.26 2.46
CA ARG A 618 4.86 -7.72 2.42
C ARG A 618 4.45 -8.36 1.09
N PHE A 619 3.43 -7.81 0.42
CA PHE A 619 2.88 -8.34 -0.84
C PHE A 619 3.50 -7.74 -2.11
N LEU A 620 4.22 -6.62 -2.00
CA LEU A 620 4.79 -5.92 -3.15
C LEU A 620 5.75 -6.77 -4.00
N PRO A 621 6.58 -7.65 -3.40
CA PRO A 621 7.45 -8.53 -4.18
C PRO A 621 6.67 -9.45 -5.14
N GLY A 622 5.42 -9.80 -4.83
CA GLY A 622 4.61 -10.64 -5.71
C GLY A 622 4.27 -9.98 -7.03
N GLY A 623 3.92 -8.69 -6.98
CA GLY A 623 3.71 -7.91 -8.20
C GLY A 623 4.99 -7.77 -9.03
N ALA A 624 6.15 -7.65 -8.37
CA ALA A 624 7.44 -7.66 -9.07
C ALA A 624 7.70 -9.01 -9.75
N LEU A 625 7.45 -10.13 -9.06
CA LEU A 625 7.57 -11.48 -9.64
C LEU A 625 6.66 -11.65 -10.86
N ALA A 626 5.40 -11.22 -10.78
CA ALA A 626 4.45 -11.29 -11.88
C ALA A 626 4.94 -10.53 -13.13
N ILE A 627 5.43 -9.30 -12.94
CA ILE A 627 5.94 -8.46 -14.03
C ILE A 627 7.18 -9.11 -14.65
N VAL A 628 8.14 -9.55 -13.85
CA VAL A 628 9.40 -10.14 -14.34
C VAL A 628 9.15 -11.44 -15.08
N ALA A 629 8.29 -12.32 -14.55
CA ALA A 629 7.90 -13.57 -15.23
C ALA A 629 7.24 -13.29 -16.59
N ASP A 630 6.38 -12.27 -16.69
CA ASP A 630 5.76 -11.88 -17.95
C ASP A 630 6.76 -11.29 -18.96
N LEU A 631 7.72 -10.48 -18.49
CA LEU A 631 8.80 -9.94 -19.31
C LEU A 631 9.72 -11.05 -19.85
N TYR A 632 10.10 -12.02 -19.02
CA TYR A 632 10.92 -13.18 -19.44
C TYR A 632 10.21 -13.99 -20.51
N ARG A 633 8.92 -14.28 -20.30
CA ARG A 633 8.08 -15.00 -21.28
C ARG A 633 8.01 -14.27 -22.62
N LYS A 634 7.85 -12.95 -22.60
CA LYS A 634 7.80 -12.11 -23.82
C LYS A 634 9.14 -12.04 -24.55
N ALA A 635 10.24 -12.01 -23.81
CA ALA A 635 11.58 -11.99 -24.36
C ALA A 635 12.04 -13.36 -24.91
N ARG A 636 11.29 -14.44 -24.68
CA ARG A 636 11.70 -15.85 -24.92
C ARG A 636 13.03 -16.16 -24.23
N ILE A 637 13.17 -15.69 -22.99
CA ILE A 637 14.32 -15.97 -22.11
C ILE A 637 14.06 -17.24 -21.33
#